data_AF-A0A836TB62-F1
#
_entry.id   AF-A0A836TB62-F1
#
_cell.length_a   1.000
_cell.length_b   1.000
_cell.length_c   1.000
_cell.angle_alpha   90.00
_cell.angle_beta   90.00
_cell.angle_gamma   90.00
#
_symmetry.space_group_name_H-M   'P 1'
#
loop_
_entity.id
_entity.type
_entity.pdbx_description
1 polymer ?
#
loop_
_entity_poly.entity_id
_entity_poly.type
_entity_poly.pdbx_seq_one_letter_code
_entity_poly.pdbx_strand_id
1 'polypeptide(L)'
;YFLSDTSETARGNFYVLPGSHLDDDFPGPDRKSLLPGAVPVCVGPGDAVFFDRRLWHSGSANYWHEPRLVLFYGYSYRWLRPRDDMDVAHYLDDCTPIRQQLLGLSPTGGRGYTSPTDED
;
A
#
# COMPACT_ATOMS: atom_id res chain seq x y z
N TYR A 1 4.56 -3.22 -5.03
CA TYR A 1 5.66 -3.88 -5.76
C TYR A 1 5.11 -4.41 -7.06
N PHE A 2 5.60 -3.91 -8.18
CA PHE A 2 5.05 -4.21 -9.51
C PHE A 2 5.70 -5.48 -10.05
N LEU A 3 4.89 -6.44 -10.49
CA LEU A 3 5.34 -7.70 -11.10
C LEU A 3 5.23 -7.69 -12.62
N SER A 4 4.40 -6.79 -13.16
CA SER A 4 4.18 -6.59 -14.59
C SER A 4 4.68 -5.21 -15.02
N ASP A 5 4.95 -5.05 -16.31
CA ASP A 5 5.41 -3.77 -16.85
C ASP A 5 4.29 -2.72 -16.87
N THR A 6 4.52 -1.60 -16.18
CA THR A 6 3.67 -0.41 -16.18
C THR A 6 4.46 0.85 -16.52
N SER A 7 5.55 0.70 -17.27
CA SER A 7 6.46 1.81 -17.65
C SER A 7 5.86 2.80 -18.64
N GLU A 8 4.75 2.44 -19.28
CA GLU A 8 3.99 3.29 -20.19
C GLU A 8 2.55 3.46 -19.72
N THR A 9 1.90 4.54 -20.17
CA THR A 9 0.49 4.79 -19.90
C THR A 9 -0.41 3.73 -20.57
N ALA A 10 -1.68 3.69 -20.14
CA ALA A 10 -2.67 2.73 -20.62
C ALA A 10 -2.42 1.25 -20.24
N ARG A 11 -1.40 0.95 -19.43
CA ARG A 11 -1.11 -0.40 -18.91
C ARG A 11 -1.72 -0.65 -17.53
N GLY A 12 -2.83 0.04 -17.24
CA GLY A 12 -3.46 0.03 -15.91
C GLY A 12 -2.61 0.74 -14.86
N ASN A 13 -1.96 1.85 -15.17
CA ASN A 13 -1.04 2.52 -14.25
C ASN A 13 -1.72 2.95 -12.94
N PHE A 14 -0.92 3.07 -11.89
CA PHE A 14 -1.31 3.74 -10.65
C PHE A 14 -1.23 5.25 -10.89
N TYR A 15 -2.34 5.97 -10.71
CA TYR A 15 -2.42 7.41 -10.81
C TYR A 15 -2.46 8.05 -9.43
N VAL A 16 -1.74 9.14 -9.28
CA VAL A 16 -1.62 9.90 -8.03
C VAL A 16 -1.88 11.37 -8.29
N LEU A 17 -2.50 12.06 -7.34
CA LEU A 17 -2.54 13.52 -7.33
C LEU A 17 -1.47 14.04 -6.36
N PRO A 18 -0.33 14.59 -6.83
CA PRO A 18 0.73 15.06 -5.95
C PRO A 18 0.22 16.13 -4.95
N GLY A 19 0.70 16.07 -3.71
CA GLY A 19 0.32 17.01 -2.65
C GLY A 19 -1.07 16.83 -2.03
N SER A 20 -1.93 15.98 -2.61
CA SER A 20 -3.31 15.80 -2.14
C SER A 20 -3.47 15.25 -0.72
N HIS A 21 -2.46 14.58 -0.17
CA HIS A 21 -2.44 14.08 1.20
C HIS A 21 -2.44 15.18 2.28
N LEU A 22 -2.35 16.45 1.87
CA LEU A 22 -2.39 17.63 2.74
C LEU A 22 -3.79 18.24 2.85
N ASP A 23 -4.77 17.70 2.12
CA ASP A 23 -6.14 18.18 2.08
C ASP A 23 -7.09 16.99 2.32
N ASP A 24 -8.11 17.21 3.15
CA ASP A 24 -9.11 16.20 3.49
C ASP A 24 -10.27 16.19 2.48
N ASP A 25 -10.45 17.27 1.72
CA ASP A 25 -11.52 17.39 0.76
C ASP A 25 -11.19 16.67 -0.56
N PHE A 26 -12.24 16.13 -1.19
CA PHE A 26 -12.09 15.52 -2.50
C PHE A 26 -11.84 16.62 -3.55
N PRO A 27 -10.73 16.58 -4.30
CA PRO A 27 -10.22 17.71 -5.08
C PRO A 27 -10.91 17.89 -6.44
N GLY A 28 -12.05 17.22 -6.67
CA GLY A 28 -12.74 17.28 -7.95
C GLY A 28 -14.26 17.15 -7.86
N PRO A 29 -14.96 17.39 -8.96
CA PRO A 29 -16.42 17.34 -8.99
C PRO A 29 -16.98 15.92 -9.07
N ASP A 30 -16.22 14.96 -9.61
CA ASP A 30 -16.65 13.57 -9.82
C ASP A 30 -15.54 12.55 -9.52
N ARG A 31 -15.86 11.60 -8.62
CA ARG A 31 -14.97 10.50 -8.21
C ARG A 31 -14.74 9.45 -9.29
N LYS A 32 -15.52 9.44 -10.37
CA LYS A 32 -15.37 8.50 -11.49
C LYS A 32 -14.45 9.00 -12.59
N SER A 33 -14.12 10.29 -12.56
CA SER A 33 -13.29 10.93 -13.58
C SER A 33 -11.82 10.99 -13.17
N LEU A 34 -10.92 11.03 -14.16
CA LEU A 34 -9.52 11.34 -13.90
C LEU A 34 -9.41 12.82 -13.53
N LEU A 35 -8.83 13.09 -12.37
CA LEU A 35 -8.70 14.45 -11.85
C LEU A 35 -7.63 15.25 -12.62
N PRO A 36 -7.87 16.55 -12.88
CA PRO A 36 -6.82 17.44 -13.39
C PRO A 36 -5.58 17.39 -12.48
N GLY A 37 -4.39 17.27 -13.08
CA GLY A 37 -3.13 17.17 -12.33
C GLY A 37 -2.81 15.78 -11.79
N ALA A 38 -3.69 14.78 -11.97
CA ALA A 38 -3.33 13.40 -11.69
C ALA A 38 -2.22 12.92 -12.64
N VAL A 39 -1.16 12.34 -12.09
CA VAL A 39 0.00 11.86 -12.84
C VAL A 39 0.07 10.33 -12.79
N PRO A 40 0.38 9.65 -13.91
CA PRO A 40 0.65 8.23 -13.89
C PRO A 40 2.01 7.95 -13.24
N VAL A 41 2.05 6.94 -12.38
CA VAL A 41 3.28 6.34 -11.90
C VAL A 41 3.67 5.25 -12.89
N CYS A 42 4.69 5.55 -13.69
CA CYS A 42 5.22 4.66 -14.71
C CYS A 42 6.46 3.94 -14.18
N VAL A 43 6.34 2.64 -13.93
CA VAL A 43 7.39 1.82 -13.30
C VAL A 43 7.45 0.43 -13.92
N GLY A 44 8.64 -0.17 -13.92
CA GLY A 44 8.90 -1.48 -14.46
C GLY A 44 8.64 -2.62 -13.46
N PRO A 45 8.75 -3.88 -13.91
CA PRO A 45 8.74 -5.04 -13.02
C PRO A 45 9.90 -4.96 -12.02
N GLY A 46 9.60 -5.22 -10.75
CA GLY A 46 10.55 -5.14 -9.65
C GLY A 46 10.57 -3.80 -8.91
N ASP A 47 9.94 -2.77 -9.47
CA ASP A 47 9.88 -1.47 -8.82
C ASP A 47 8.89 -1.45 -7.65
N ALA A 48 9.25 -0.69 -6.60
CA ALA A 48 8.42 -0.42 -5.45
C ALA A 48 8.04 1.06 -5.40
N VAL A 49 6.75 1.32 -5.22
CA VAL A 49 6.21 2.68 -5.05
C VAL A 49 5.74 2.81 -3.61
N PHE A 50 6.31 3.77 -2.89
CA PHE A 50 5.90 4.14 -1.53
C PHE A 50 5.10 5.43 -1.60
N PHE A 51 3.93 5.45 -0.97
CA PHE A 51 3.08 6.64 -0.91
C PHE A 51 2.28 6.65 0.38
N ASP A 52 1.92 7.86 0.83
CA ASP A 52 0.99 8.03 1.95
C ASP A 52 -0.42 7.65 1.51
N ARG A 53 -1.11 6.81 2.32
CA ARG A 53 -2.45 6.32 1.99
C ARG A 53 -3.49 7.44 1.81
N ARG A 54 -3.27 8.62 2.41
CA ARG A 54 -4.14 9.80 2.28
C ARG A 54 -4.06 10.47 0.92
N LEU A 55 -3.05 10.14 0.13
CA LEU A 55 -2.89 10.69 -1.21
C LEU A 55 -4.06 10.22 -2.08
N TRP A 56 -4.75 11.14 -2.76
CA TRP A 56 -5.81 10.79 -3.70
C TRP A 56 -5.20 10.04 -4.89
N HIS A 57 -5.68 8.82 -5.12
CA HIS A 57 -5.12 7.92 -6.13
C HIS A 57 -6.18 7.04 -6.78
N SER A 58 -5.87 6.53 -7.96
CA SER A 58 -6.73 5.58 -8.69
C SER A 58 -5.89 4.63 -9.54
N GLY A 59 -6.49 3.53 -9.98
CA GLY A 59 -5.96 2.77 -11.11
C GLY A 59 -6.58 3.28 -12.41
N SER A 60 -5.83 3.23 -13.51
CA SER A 60 -6.42 3.39 -14.84
C SER A 60 -6.97 2.06 -15.36
N ALA A 61 -7.81 2.14 -16.40
CA ALA A 61 -8.09 0.99 -17.22
C ALA A 61 -6.79 0.45 -17.84
N ASN A 62 -6.74 -0.87 -18.03
CA ASN A 62 -5.67 -1.55 -18.75
C ASN A 62 -6.13 -1.81 -20.19
N TYR A 63 -5.55 -1.10 -21.14
CA TYR A 63 -5.78 -1.25 -22.58
C TYR A 63 -4.64 -2.03 -23.26
N TRP A 64 -3.68 -2.52 -22.48
CA TRP A 64 -2.60 -3.36 -22.96
C TRP A 64 -3.02 -4.83 -23.03
N HIS A 65 -2.26 -5.63 -23.78
CA HIS A 65 -2.59 -7.04 -24.05
C HIS A 65 -2.13 -7.99 -22.94
N GLU A 66 -1.38 -7.52 -21.95
CA GLU A 66 -0.96 -8.31 -20.80
C GLU A 66 -1.68 -7.89 -19.51
N PRO A 67 -1.92 -8.82 -18.57
CA PRO A 67 -2.50 -8.50 -17.28
C PRO A 67 -1.53 -7.71 -16.38
N ARG A 68 -2.08 -6.80 -15.58
CA ARG A 68 -1.33 -6.07 -14.55
C ARG A 68 -1.30 -6.87 -13.25
N LEU A 69 -0.10 -7.17 -12.75
CA LEU A 69 0.14 -7.86 -11.49
C LEU A 69 0.91 -6.95 -10.52
N VAL A 70 0.34 -6.71 -9.34
CA VAL A 70 0.93 -5.85 -8.30
C VAL A 70 0.68 -6.47 -6.93
N LEU A 71 1.73 -6.48 -6.09
CA LEU A 71 1.61 -6.79 -4.67
C LEU A 71 1.46 -5.49 -3.88
N PHE A 72 0.34 -5.37 -3.16
CA PHE A 72 0.05 -4.23 -2.29
C PHE A 72 0.38 -4.60 -0.83
N TYR A 73 1.21 -3.77 -0.20
CA TYR A 73 1.57 -3.89 1.20
C TYR A 73 1.07 -2.64 1.93
N GLY A 74 0.21 -2.84 2.93
CA GLY A 74 -0.28 -1.78 3.78
C GLY A 74 0.45 -1.80 5.12
N TYR A 75 1.17 -0.74 5.44
CA TYR A 75 1.73 -0.53 6.77
C TYR A 75 0.89 0.51 7.51
N SER A 76 0.59 0.21 8.76
CA SER A 76 -0.13 1.09 9.65
C SER A 76 0.51 1.03 11.02
N TYR A 77 0.29 2.06 11.82
CA TYR A 77 0.68 2.06 13.21
C TYR A 77 0.06 0.87 13.97
N ARG A 78 0.79 0.32 14.95
CA ARG A 78 0.45 -0.92 15.68
C ARG A 78 -0.89 -0.87 16.45
N TRP A 79 -1.31 0.32 16.88
CA TRP A 79 -2.61 0.57 17.53
C TRP A 79 -3.83 0.50 16.59
N LEU A 80 -3.63 0.46 15.27
CA LEU A 80 -4.71 0.25 14.31
C LEU A 80 -4.95 -1.25 14.13
N ARG A 81 -6.23 -1.64 14.08
CA ARG A 81 -6.60 -3.03 13.82
C ARG A 81 -6.16 -3.43 12.40
N PRO A 82 -5.55 -4.62 12.22
CA PRO A 82 -5.28 -5.15 10.89
C PRO A 82 -6.55 -5.22 10.04
N ARG A 83 -6.40 -5.05 8.73
CA ARG A 83 -7.53 -5.08 7.79
C ARG A 83 -8.04 -6.51 7.56
N ASP A 84 -7.12 -7.45 7.47
CA ASP A 84 -7.38 -8.85 7.13
C ASP A 84 -7.02 -9.75 8.31
N ASP A 85 -7.60 -10.94 8.36
CA ASP A 85 -7.30 -11.94 9.37
C ASP A 85 -5.89 -12.53 9.13
N MET A 86 -5.17 -12.84 10.22
CA MET A 86 -3.83 -13.42 10.14
C MET A 86 -3.91 -14.95 10.07
N ASP A 87 -4.10 -15.47 8.87
CA ASP A 87 -4.23 -16.92 8.61
C ASP A 87 -2.89 -17.63 8.37
N VAL A 88 -1.78 -16.90 8.49
CA VAL A 88 -0.42 -17.36 8.18
C VAL A 88 0.40 -17.68 9.43
N ALA A 89 -0.28 -17.98 10.55
CA ALA A 89 0.35 -18.26 11.85
C ALA A 89 1.36 -19.43 11.82
N HIS A 90 1.20 -20.35 10.87
CA HIS A 90 2.08 -21.49 10.66
C HIS A 90 3.49 -21.13 10.17
N TYR A 91 3.74 -19.87 9.77
CA TYR A 91 5.08 -19.39 9.44
C TYR A 91 5.80 -18.66 10.59
N LEU A 92 5.15 -18.51 11.75
CA LEU A 92 5.68 -17.66 12.83
C LEU A 92 7.01 -18.19 13.40
N ASP A 93 7.16 -19.50 13.52
CA ASP A 93 8.39 -20.13 14.04
C ASP A 93 9.60 -19.91 13.12
N ASP A 94 9.36 -19.69 11.82
CA ASP A 94 10.40 -19.38 10.83
C ASP A 94 10.65 -17.88 10.67
N CYS A 95 9.88 -17.03 11.37
CA CYS A 95 9.98 -15.58 11.27
C CYS A 95 10.96 -15.01 12.30
N THR A 96 11.74 -14.01 11.86
CA THR A 96 12.51 -13.16 12.77
C THR A 96 11.57 -12.35 13.68
N PRO A 97 12.03 -11.82 14.82
CA PRO A 97 11.20 -11.00 15.72
C PRO A 97 10.46 -9.87 15.01
N ILE A 98 11.15 -9.13 14.12
CA ILE A 98 10.54 -8.07 13.31
C ILE A 98 9.44 -8.61 12.38
N ARG A 99 9.62 -9.78 11.75
CA ARG A 99 8.60 -10.38 10.87
C ARG A 99 7.40 -10.86 11.68
N GLN A 100 7.62 -11.44 12.85
CA GLN A 100 6.56 -11.79 13.79
C GLN A 100 5.74 -10.54 14.18
N GLN A 101 6.42 -9.42 14.46
CA GLN A 101 5.77 -8.13 14.74
C GLN A 101 4.92 -7.64 13.55
N LEU A 102 5.44 -7.72 12.33
CA LEU A 102 4.69 -7.35 11.12
C LEU A 102 3.47 -8.25 10.88
N LEU A 103 3.52 -9.51 11.33
CA LEU A 103 2.40 -10.46 11.34
C LEU A 103 1.47 -10.27 12.55
N GLY A 104 1.63 -9.20 13.32
CA GLY A 104 0.71 -8.82 14.39
C GLY A 104 1.00 -9.48 15.74
N LEU A 105 2.06 -10.29 15.87
CA LEU A 105 2.51 -10.71 17.19
C LEU A 105 3.04 -9.50 17.96
N SER A 106 2.58 -9.35 19.20
CA SER A 106 3.09 -8.32 20.10
C SER A 106 3.32 -8.88 21.48
N PRO A 107 4.55 -8.78 22.04
CA PRO A 107 4.81 -9.16 23.42
C PRO A 107 3.88 -8.42 24.41
N THR A 108 3.52 -7.17 24.09
CA THR A 108 2.68 -6.32 24.95
C THR A 108 1.18 -6.40 24.62
N GLY A 109 0.79 -7.21 23.63
CA GLY A 109 -0.59 -7.33 23.14
C GLY A 109 -1.16 -6.03 22.53
N GLY A 110 -2.40 -6.07 22.04
CA GLY A 110 -3.09 -4.91 21.47
C GLY A 110 -3.61 -3.89 22.51
N ARG A 111 -3.24 -4.05 23.79
CA ARG A 111 -3.70 -3.21 24.92
C ARG A 111 -2.58 -2.72 25.85
N GLY A 112 -1.32 -3.04 25.56
CA GLY A 112 -0.15 -2.61 26.36
C GLY A 112 0.56 -1.38 25.78
N TYR A 113 1.62 -0.93 26.46
CA TYR A 113 2.55 0.04 25.91
C TYR A 113 3.13 -0.51 24.60
N THR A 114 3.10 0.29 23.53
CA THR A 114 3.57 -0.08 22.18
C THR A 114 4.96 0.46 21.85
N SER A 115 5.62 1.06 22.84
CA SER A 115 7.00 1.53 22.70
C SER A 115 7.90 0.32 22.47
N PRO A 116 8.74 0.31 21.40
CA PRO A 116 9.70 -0.76 21.16
C PRO A 116 10.62 -0.92 22.38
N THR A 117 10.87 -2.16 22.76
CA THR A 117 11.91 -2.55 23.72
C THR A 117 13.13 -3.09 22.96
N ASP A 118 14.25 -3.28 23.66
CA ASP A 118 15.47 -3.82 23.05
C ASP A 118 15.30 -5.25 22.50
N GLU A 119 14.20 -5.94 22.87
CA GLU A 119 13.86 -7.30 22.45
C GLU A 119 12.87 -7.35 21.26
N ASP A 120 12.31 -6.22 20.82
CA ASP A 120 11.39 -6.12 19.66
C ASP A 120 12.13 -6.10 18.30
#